data_AF-A0A1G4FIA6-F1
#
_entry.id   AF-A0A1G4FIA6-F1
#
_cell.length_a   1.000
_cell.length_b   1.000
_cell.length_c   1.000
_cell.angle_alpha   90.00
_cell.angle_beta   90.00
_cell.angle_gamma   90.00
#
_symmetry.space_group_name_H-M   'P 1'
#
loop_
_entity.id
_entity.type
_entity.pdbx_description
1 polymer ?
#
loop_
_entity_poly.entity_id
_entity_poly.type
_entity_poly.pdbx_seq_one_letter_code
_entity_poly.pdbx_strand_id
1 'polypeptide(L)' 'MVGDDVIEDIEGAANYGLDSVLINRKGKTYDNISGKTKFYEISSLGVLPEIILNG' A
#
# COMPACT_ATOMS: atom_id res chain seq x y z
N MET A 1 4.20 3.83 -5.16
CA MET A 1 5.08 2.82 -4.52
C MET A 1 4.33 1.52 -4.38
N VAL A 2 4.97 0.37 -4.61
CA VAL A 2 4.34 -0.95 -4.41
C VAL A 2 5.30 -1.80 -3.59
N GLY A 3 4.85 -2.32 -2.46
CA GLY A 3 5.70 -3.07 -1.54
C GLY A 3 4.93 -3.79 -0.44
N ASP A 4 5.62 -4.51 0.43
CA ASP A 4 5.03 -5.30 1.51
C ASP A 4 5.40 -4.80 2.92
N ASP A 5 6.24 -3.76 3.02
CA ASP A 5 6.59 -3.10 4.26
C ASP A 5 5.80 -1.80 4.46
N VAL A 6 5.08 -1.69 5.58
CA VAL A 6 4.26 -0.51 5.87
C VAL A 6 5.10 0.72 6.18
N ILE A 7 6.22 0.57 6.88
CA ILE A 7 7.01 1.73 7.31
C ILE A 7 7.81 2.26 6.12
N GLU A 8 8.55 1.37 5.44
CA GLU A 8 9.44 1.80 4.35
C GLU A 8 8.65 2.13 3.08
N ASP A 9 7.69 1.30 2.68
CA ASP A 9 7.03 1.46 1.38
C ASP A 9 5.80 2.36 1.44
N ILE A 10 5.03 2.29 2.54
CA ILE A 10 3.74 3.01 2.64
C ILE A 10 3.95 4.39 3.27
N GLU A 11 4.52 4.44 4.48
CA GLU A 11 4.80 5.72 5.16
C GLU A 11 5.94 6.48 4.48
N GLY A 12 6.99 5.77 4.03
CA GLY A 12 8.06 6.35 3.23
C GLY A 12 7.53 7.05 1.98
N ALA A 13 6.68 6.38 1.19
CA ALA A 13 6.08 6.97 -0.01
C ALA A 13 5.18 8.19 0.29
N ALA A 14 4.42 8.14 1.39
CA ALA A 14 3.56 9.24 1.81
C ALA A 14 4.34 10.53 2.08
N ASN A 15 5.55 10.43 2.63
CA ASN A 15 6.43 11.58 2.88
C ASN A 15 6.86 12.31 1.59
N TYR A 16 6.78 11.64 0.44
CA TYR A 16 7.06 12.21 -0.87
C TYR A 16 5.79 12.54 -1.68
N GLY A 17 4.60 12.41 -1.07
CA GLY A 17 3.32 12.66 -1.73
C GLY A 17 2.98 11.64 -2.82
N LEU A 18 3.54 10.43 -2.73
CA LEU A 18 3.28 9.35 -3.68
C LEU A 18 2.16 8.45 -3.17
N ASP A 19 1.30 8.01 -4.09
CA ASP A 19 0.35 6.93 -3.81
C ASP A 19 1.10 5.60 -3.62
N SER A 20 0.58 4.76 -2.73
CA SER A 20 1.22 3.50 -2.37
C SER A 20 0.25 2.31 -2.37
N VAL A 21 0.78 1.12 -2.61
CA VAL A 21 0.05 -0.14 -2.59
C VAL A 21 0.79 -1.13 -1.69
N LEU A 22 0.11 -1.61 -0.66
CA LEU A 22 0.59 -2.61 0.29
C LEU A 22 0.19 -4.01 -0.16
N ILE A 23 1.17 -4.90 -0.31
CA ILE A 23 0.95 -6.31 -0.61
C ILE A 23 0.87 -7.10 0.69
N ASN A 24 -0.34 -7.24 1.26
CA ASN A 24 -0.58 -7.99 2.48
C ASN A 24 -0.94 -9.45 2.21
N ARG A 25 0.06 -10.28 1.87
CA ARG A 25 -0.17 -11.70 1.54
C ARG A 25 -0.67 -12.55 2.71
N LYS A 26 -0.41 -12.11 3.95
CA LYS A 26 -0.67 -12.88 5.17
C LYS A 26 -1.87 -12.36 5.96
N GLY A 27 -2.59 -11.36 5.45
CA GLY A 27 -3.73 -10.75 6.15
C GLY A 27 -3.33 -10.15 7.50
N LYS A 28 -2.12 -9.61 7.62
CA LYS A 28 -1.66 -8.94 8.83
C LYS A 28 -2.49 -7.68 9.03
N THR A 29 -3.01 -7.47 10.23
CA THR A 29 -3.60 -6.20 10.61
C THR A 29 -2.49 -5.22 11.00
N TYR A 30 -2.62 -3.99 10.53
CA TYR A 30 -1.73 -2.90 10.88
C TYR A 30 -2.53 -1.87 11.64
N ASP A 31 -2.43 -1.92 12.97
CA ASP A 31 -3.00 -0.88 13.80
C ASP A 31 -2.19 0.40 13.55
N ASN A 32 -2.87 1.46 13.09
CA ASN A 32 -2.31 2.80 13.03
C ASN A 32 -1.45 3.16 11.80
N ILE A 33 -1.80 2.70 10.60
CA ILE A 33 -1.29 3.35 9.38
C ILE A 33 -1.78 4.79 9.41
N SER A 34 -0.85 5.73 9.59
CA SER A 34 -1.15 7.15 9.82
C SER A 34 -2.24 7.61 8.85
N GLY A 35 -3.34 8.18 9.37
CA GLY A 35 -4.51 8.62 8.58
C GLY A 35 -4.23 9.71 7.54
N LYS A 36 -2.97 10.01 7.26
CA LYS A 36 -2.48 10.87 6.19
C LYS A 36 -2.09 10.09 4.92
N THR A 37 -2.03 8.77 4.98
CA THR A 37 -1.54 7.95 3.86
C THR A 37 -2.70 7.36 3.07
N LYS A 38 -2.86 7.80 1.82
CA LYS A 38 -3.71 7.09 0.85
C LYS A 38 -2.92 5.89 0.34
N PHE A 39 -3.41 4.69 0.61
CA PHE A 39 -2.85 3.47 0.07
C PHE A 39 -3.93 2.45 -0.25
N TYR A 40 -3.60 1.51 -1.13
CA TYR A 40 -4.43 0.36 -1.44
C TYR A 40 -3.82 -0.89 -0.85
N GLU A 41 -4.63 -1.80 -0.32
CA GLU A 41 -4.17 -3.08 0.18
C GLU A 41 -4.56 -4.21 -0.77
N ILE A 42 -3.60 -5.04 -1.15
CA ILE A 42 -3.82 -6.19 -2.03
C ILE A 42 -3.23 -7.47 -1.46
N SER A 43 -3.86 -8.60 -1.73
CA SER A 43 -3.40 -9.92 -1.27
C SER A 43 -2.27 -10.50 -2.15
N SER A 44 -2.10 -10.02 -3.38
CA SER A 44 -1.07 -10.50 -4.31
C SER A 44 -0.80 -9.49 -5.43
N LEU A 45 0.33 -9.62 -6.13
CA LEU A 45 0.67 -8.75 -7.27
C LEU A 45 -0.27 -8.91 -8.48
N GLY A 46 -0.97 -10.04 -8.60
CA GLY A 46 -1.80 -10.33 -9.78
C GLY A 46 -2.98 -9.38 -9.95
N VAL A 47 -3.45 -8.77 -8.86
CA VAL A 47 -4.57 -7.81 -8.89
C VAL A 47 -4.13 -6.36 -9.07
N LEU A 48 -2.82 -6.09 -9.08
CA LEU A 48 -2.27 -4.73 -9.22
C LEU A 48 -2.73 -4.02 -10.50
N PRO A 49 -2.80 -4.67 -11.70
CA PRO A 49 -3.29 -4.01 -12.91
C PRO A 49 -4.71 -3.47 -12.78
N GLU A 50 -5.60 -4.19 -12.08
CA GLU A 50 -6.99 -3.78 -11.88
C GLU A 50 -7.10 -2.54 -11.00
N ILE A 51 -6.21 -2.39 -10.02
CA ILE A 51 -6.15 -1.20 -9.17
C ILE A 51 -5.60 0.00 -9.93
N ILE A 52 -4.54 -0.18 -10.72
CA ILE A 52 -3.92 0.95 -11.46
C ILE A 52 -4.83 1.44 -12.58
N LEU A 53 -5.55 0.53 -13.25
CA LEU A 53 -6.38 0.89 -14.40
C LEU A 53 -7.76 1.45 -14.03
N ASN A 54 -8.23 1.23 -12.79
CA ASN A 54 -9.52 1.71 -12.30
C ASN A 54 -9.42 2.70 -11.12
N GLY A 55 -8.20 3.09 -10.73
CA GLY A 55 -7.90 4.00 -9.62
C GLY A 55 -7.91 5.47 -10.00
#